data_AF-A0A7S0MZV5-F1
#
_entry.id   AF-A0A7S0MZV5-F1
#
_cell.length_a   1.000
_cell.length_b   1.000
_cell.length_c   1.000
_cell.angle_alpha   90.00
_cell.angle_beta   90.00
_cell.angle_gamma   90.00
#
_symmetry.space_group_name_H-M   'P 1'
#
loop_
_entity.id
_entity.type
_entity.pdbx_description
1 polymer ?
#
loop_
_entity_poly.entity_id
_entity_poly.type
_entity_poly.pdbx_seq_one_letter_code
_entity_poly.pdbx_strand_id
1 'polypeptide(L)'
;VAVPGDLYGPVLVNVVRNGGAEEFEAVAALMGSATLAERRVRAQAALASTKHPALLARALAMAFGPEVKAQDTPSMLAAMASKPEGRAAAWAFLQSEWPKVEERFGKSPIMAAGIMK
;
A
#
# COMPACT_ATOMS: atom_id res chain seq x y z
N VAL A 1 2.37 24.07 -9.23
CA VAL A 1 1.35 23.72 -10.27
C VAL A 1 0.36 22.75 -9.64
N ALA A 2 -0.94 23.04 -9.69
CA ALA A 2 -1.96 22.14 -9.15
C ALA A 2 -2.23 21.01 -10.16
N VAL A 3 -2.05 19.74 -9.75
CA VAL A 3 -2.35 18.58 -10.59
C VAL A 3 -3.86 18.36 -10.61
N PRO A 4 -4.51 18.25 -11.79
CA PRO A 4 -5.92 17.90 -11.89
C PRO A 4 -6.25 16.57 -11.19
N GLY A 5 -7.46 16.44 -10.65
CA GLY A 5 -7.88 15.26 -9.88
C GLY A 5 -7.68 13.94 -10.64
N ASP A 6 -8.08 13.91 -11.91
CA ASP A 6 -8.00 12.72 -12.76
C ASP A 6 -6.56 12.28 -13.06
N LEU A 7 -5.62 13.22 -13.04
CA LEU A 7 -4.20 12.96 -13.29
C LEU A 7 -3.42 12.69 -12.01
N TYR A 8 -3.96 13.02 -10.85
CA TYR A 8 -3.25 12.90 -9.57
C TYR A 8 -2.77 11.47 -9.32
N GLY A 9 -3.66 10.48 -9.40
CA GLY A 9 -3.31 9.07 -9.22
C GLY A 9 -2.24 8.58 -10.20
N PRO A 10 -2.46 8.69 -11.53
CA PRO A 10 -1.48 8.29 -12.54
C PRO A 10 -0.10 8.97 -12.39
N VAL A 11 -0.07 10.25 -12.02
CA VAL A 11 1.19 10.97 -11.77
C VAL A 11 1.94 10.35 -10.59
N LEU A 12 1.27 10.16 -9.44
CA LEU A 12 1.90 9.56 -8.26
C LEU A 12 2.41 8.14 -8.52
N VAL A 13 1.62 7.33 -9.24
CA VAL A 13 2.04 5.97 -9.62
C VAL A 13 3.32 6.02 -10.46
N ASN A 14 3.42 6.92 -11.44
CA ASN A 14 4.64 7.03 -12.25
C ASN A 14 5.84 7.55 -11.47
N VAL A 15 5.63 8.48 -10.53
CA VAL A 15 6.66 8.99 -9.62
C VAL A 15 7.23 7.85 -8.77
N VAL A 16 6.39 7.05 -8.11
CA VAL A 16 6.87 5.95 -7.26
C VAL A 16 7.45 4.78 -8.08
N ARG A 17 6.82 4.45 -9.21
CA ARG A 17 7.22 3.30 -10.03
C ARG A 17 8.58 3.48 -10.71
N ASN A 18 8.95 4.71 -11.04
CA ASN A 18 10.20 5.04 -11.72
C ASN A 18 11.21 5.76 -10.82
N GLY A 19 10.79 6.28 -9.68
CA GLY A 19 11.65 6.91 -8.68
C GLY A 19 12.31 5.91 -7.72
N GLY A 20 12.99 6.47 -6.73
CA GLY A 20 13.66 5.75 -5.66
C GLY A 20 13.05 6.06 -4.30
N ALA A 21 13.91 6.05 -3.27
CA ALA A 21 13.47 6.29 -1.90
C ALA A 21 12.93 7.70 -1.69
N GLU A 22 13.53 8.71 -2.31
CA GLU A 22 13.11 10.11 -2.16
C GLU A 22 11.69 10.34 -2.68
N GLU A 23 11.38 9.86 -3.89
CA GLU A 23 10.03 9.95 -4.45
C GLU A 23 9.01 9.17 -3.62
N PHE A 24 9.39 8.00 -3.12
CA PHE A 24 8.54 7.20 -2.25
C PHE A 24 8.20 7.95 -0.96
N GLU A 25 9.19 8.57 -0.31
CA GLU A 25 8.99 9.38 0.89
C GLU A 25 8.11 10.59 0.64
N ALA A 26 8.32 11.28 -0.47
CA ALA A 26 7.49 12.41 -0.85
C ALA A 26 6.01 11.99 -0.99
N VAL A 27 5.75 10.84 -1.63
CA VAL A 27 4.38 10.32 -1.76
C VAL A 27 3.82 9.81 -0.42
N ALA A 28 4.63 9.23 0.45
CA ALA A 28 4.23 8.84 1.80
C ALA A 28 3.84 10.06 2.65
N ALA A 29 4.59 11.16 2.56
CA ALA A 29 4.26 12.41 3.22
C ALA A 29 2.94 13.02 2.67
N LEU A 30 2.71 12.93 1.36
CA LEU A 30 1.45 13.35 0.74
C LEU A 30 0.27 12.50 1.23
N MET A 31 0.46 11.18 1.38
CA MET A 31 -0.55 10.29 1.97
C MET A 31 -0.90 10.70 3.41
N GLY A 32 0.10 11.04 4.23
CA GLY A 32 -0.07 11.47 5.62
C GLY A 32 -0.81 12.81 5.76
N SER A 33 -0.45 13.78 4.92
CA SER A 33 -1.00 15.15 4.93
C SER A 33 -2.31 15.32 4.15
N ALA A 34 -2.74 14.32 3.38
CA ALA A 34 -3.98 14.39 2.62
C ALA A 34 -5.21 14.56 3.53
N THR A 35 -5.99 15.61 3.28
CA THR A 35 -7.28 15.86 3.94
C THR A 35 -8.42 15.08 3.26
N LEU A 36 -8.36 14.94 1.94
CA LEU A 36 -9.35 14.20 1.15
C LEU A 36 -9.04 12.70 1.14
N ALA A 37 -10.02 11.87 1.48
CA ALA A 37 -9.90 10.42 1.50
C ALA A 37 -9.47 9.85 0.14
N GLU A 38 -10.02 10.36 -0.96
CA GLU A 38 -9.65 9.91 -2.30
C GLU A 38 -8.15 10.09 -2.57
N ARG A 39 -7.58 11.28 -2.26
CA ARG A 39 -6.14 11.53 -2.46
C ARG A 39 -5.27 10.60 -1.64
N ARG A 40 -5.66 10.29 -0.40
CA ARG A 40 -4.98 9.31 0.44
C ARG A 40 -4.96 7.93 -0.22
N VAL A 41 -6.11 7.45 -0.71
CA VAL A 41 -6.21 6.15 -1.39
C VAL A 41 -5.37 6.12 -2.69
N ARG A 42 -5.36 7.22 -3.47
CA ARG A 42 -4.51 7.33 -4.66
C ARG A 42 -3.02 7.26 -4.30
N ALA A 43 -2.61 7.91 -3.21
CA ALA A 43 -1.23 7.83 -2.72
C ALA A 43 -0.85 6.43 -2.21
N GLN A 44 -1.75 5.73 -1.49
CA GLN A 44 -1.55 4.33 -1.10
C GLN A 44 -1.34 3.41 -2.31
N ALA A 45 -2.18 3.56 -3.34
CA ALA A 45 -2.05 2.80 -4.59
C ALA A 45 -0.73 3.09 -5.32
N ALA A 46 -0.26 4.35 -5.26
CA ALA A 46 1.03 4.74 -5.81
C ALA A 46 2.20 4.10 -5.04
N LEU A 47 2.19 4.10 -3.70
CA LEU A 47 3.23 3.46 -2.89
C LEU A 47 3.33 1.95 -3.19
N ALA A 48 2.18 1.29 -3.41
CA ALA A 48 2.12 -0.12 -3.81
C ALA A 48 2.63 -0.41 -5.24
N SER A 49 2.98 0.62 -6.02
CA SER A 49 3.47 0.50 -7.40
C SER A 49 4.99 0.45 -7.55
N THR A 50 5.73 0.58 -6.44
CA THR A 50 7.19 0.49 -6.42
C THR A 50 7.68 -0.87 -6.94
N LYS A 51 8.86 -0.84 -7.59
CA LYS A 51 9.56 -2.04 -8.07
C LYS A 51 10.77 -2.40 -7.21
N HIS A 52 11.13 -1.54 -6.25
CA HIS A 52 12.31 -1.73 -5.42
C HIS A 52 11.97 -2.65 -4.24
N PRO A 53 12.66 -3.79 -4.07
CA PRO A 53 12.33 -4.75 -3.01
C PRO A 53 12.31 -4.15 -1.59
N ALA A 54 13.25 -3.25 -1.28
CA ALA A 54 13.30 -2.57 0.01
C ALA A 54 12.09 -1.65 0.24
N LEU A 55 11.65 -0.91 -0.80
CA LEU A 55 10.48 -0.03 -0.71
C LEU A 55 9.17 -0.83 -0.69
N LEU A 56 9.14 -1.98 -1.36
CA LEU A 56 8.02 -2.91 -1.32
C LEU A 56 7.82 -3.48 0.09
N ALA A 57 8.90 -3.91 0.75
CA ALA A 57 8.86 -4.37 2.14
C ALA A 57 8.34 -3.27 3.08
N ARG A 58 8.77 -2.02 2.83
CA ARG A 58 8.25 -0.87 3.57
C ARG A 58 6.78 -0.60 3.30
N ALA A 59 6.33 -0.66 2.04
CA ALA A 59 4.93 -0.50 1.68
C ALA A 59 4.05 -1.58 2.35
N LEU A 60 4.54 -2.83 2.43
CA LEU A 60 3.89 -3.90 3.19
C LEU A 60 3.78 -3.55 4.68
N ALA A 61 4.87 -3.09 5.30
CA ALA A 61 4.84 -2.66 6.70
C ALA A 61 3.84 -1.52 6.94
N MET A 62 3.80 -0.52 6.05
CA MET A 62 2.83 0.59 6.11
C MET A 62 1.38 0.12 5.95
N ALA A 63 1.12 -0.86 5.08
CA ALA A 63 -0.23 -1.40 4.85
C ALA A 63 -0.85 -2.00 6.13
N PHE A 64 -0.02 -2.57 7.00
CA PHE A 64 -0.43 -3.16 8.28
C PHE A 64 -0.19 -2.22 9.48
N GLY A 65 0.43 -1.07 9.25
CA GLY A 65 0.68 -0.04 10.24
C GLY A 65 -0.54 0.84 10.57
N PRO A 66 -0.38 1.80 11.50
CA PRO A 66 -1.42 2.76 11.85
C PRO A 66 -1.75 3.77 10.74
N GLU A 67 -0.88 3.96 9.75
CA GLU A 67 -1.00 4.99 8.71
C GLU A 67 -2.06 4.65 7.64
N VAL A 68 -2.31 3.36 7.44
CA VAL A 68 -3.31 2.84 6.51
C VAL A 68 -4.50 2.34 7.33
N LYS A 69 -5.74 2.55 6.88
CA LYS A 69 -6.91 2.01 7.58
C LYS A 69 -7.06 0.52 7.29
N ALA A 70 -7.57 -0.26 8.25
CA ALA A 70 -7.69 -1.71 8.09
C ALA A 70 -8.50 -2.12 6.84
N GLN A 71 -9.53 -1.35 6.48
CA GLN A 71 -10.32 -1.57 5.27
C GLN A 71 -9.56 -1.31 3.95
N ASP A 72 -8.52 -0.47 3.97
CA ASP A 72 -7.74 -0.10 2.78
C ASP A 72 -6.56 -1.08 2.58
N THR A 73 -6.15 -1.78 3.66
CA THR A 73 -5.04 -2.73 3.65
C THR A 73 -5.19 -3.82 2.58
N PRO A 74 -6.34 -4.50 2.37
CA PRO A 74 -6.46 -5.52 1.33
C PRO A 74 -6.25 -4.98 -0.08
N SER A 75 -6.76 -3.78 -0.37
CA SER A 75 -6.59 -3.14 -1.68
C SER A 75 -5.11 -2.83 -1.95
N MET A 76 -4.40 -2.32 -0.93
CA MET A 76 -2.97 -2.05 -1.03
C MET A 76 -2.16 -3.35 -1.18
N LEU A 77 -2.50 -4.39 -0.42
CA LEU A 77 -1.89 -5.72 -0.51
C LEU A 77 -2.10 -6.36 -1.88
N ALA A 78 -3.34 -6.35 -2.39
CA ALA A 78 -3.68 -6.86 -3.72
C ALA A 78 -2.93 -6.10 -4.82
N ALA A 79 -2.81 -4.77 -4.69
CA ALA A 79 -2.03 -3.97 -5.62
C ALA A 79 -0.55 -4.40 -5.63
N MET A 80 0.06 -4.67 -4.48
CA MET A 80 1.44 -5.18 -4.41
C MET A 80 1.53 -6.60 -4.99
N ALA A 81 0.67 -7.52 -4.56
CA ALA A 81 0.68 -8.93 -4.97
C ALA A 81 0.29 -9.18 -6.45
N SER A 82 -0.25 -8.18 -7.14
CA SER A 82 -0.57 -8.26 -8.57
C SER A 82 0.67 -8.45 -9.46
N LYS A 83 1.87 -8.08 -8.97
CA LYS A 83 3.15 -8.25 -9.70
C LYS A 83 3.91 -9.49 -9.21
N PRO A 84 4.71 -10.16 -10.06
CA PRO A 84 5.47 -11.36 -9.66
C PRO A 84 6.37 -11.14 -8.44
N GLU A 85 7.16 -10.07 -8.43
CA GLU A 85 8.09 -9.73 -7.34
C GLU A 85 7.30 -9.34 -6.08
N GLY A 86 6.20 -8.62 -6.30
CA GLY A 86 5.24 -8.22 -5.28
C GLY A 86 4.59 -9.38 -4.55
N ARG A 87 4.21 -10.42 -5.29
CA ARG A 87 3.51 -11.61 -4.77
C ARG A 87 4.38 -12.40 -3.81
N ALA A 88 5.62 -12.68 -4.20
CA ALA A 88 6.55 -13.44 -3.35
C ALA A 88 6.84 -12.70 -2.04
N ALA A 89 7.08 -11.39 -2.11
CA ALA A 89 7.32 -10.57 -0.92
C ALA A 89 6.08 -10.46 -0.03
N ALA A 90 4.89 -10.24 -0.62
CA ALA A 90 3.64 -10.19 0.12
C ALA A 90 3.37 -11.51 0.84
N TRP A 91 3.57 -12.65 0.17
CA TRP A 91 3.41 -13.97 0.76
C TRP A 91 4.41 -14.23 1.89
N ALA A 92 5.67 -13.85 1.71
CA ALA A 92 6.68 -13.96 2.77
C ALA A 92 6.30 -13.10 3.99
N PHE A 93 5.85 -11.86 3.77
CA PHE A 93 5.41 -10.96 4.83
C PHE A 93 4.20 -11.52 5.61
N LEU A 94 3.19 -12.04 4.91
CA LEU A 94 2.00 -12.62 5.56
C LEU A 94 2.37 -13.80 6.47
N GLN A 95 3.32 -14.64 6.03
CA GLN A 95 3.79 -15.76 6.85
C GLN A 95 4.62 -15.28 8.05
N SER A 96 5.53 -14.32 7.87
CA SER A 96 6.39 -13.84 8.96
C SER A 96 5.66 -12.97 9.98
N GLU A 97 4.63 -12.23 9.54
CA GLU A 97 3.88 -11.26 10.35
C GLU A 97 2.43 -11.70 10.58
N TRP A 98 2.16 -13.01 10.53
CA TRP A 98 0.82 -13.57 10.73
C TRP A 98 0.10 -13.03 11.98
N PRO A 99 0.75 -12.86 13.14
CA PRO A 99 0.11 -12.26 14.31
C PRO A 99 -0.45 -10.85 14.06
N LYS A 100 0.22 -10.02 13.25
CA LYS A 100 -0.29 -8.68 12.89
C LYS A 100 -1.49 -8.77 11.95
N VAL A 101 -1.51 -9.75 11.06
CA VAL A 101 -2.65 -10.04 10.18
C VAL A 101 -3.87 -10.42 11.03
N GLU A 102 -3.68 -11.32 11.99
CA GLU A 102 -4.72 -11.75 12.93
C GLU A 102 -5.19 -10.63 13.85
N GLU A 103 -4.29 -9.81 14.40
CA GLU A 103 -4.67 -8.66 15.22
C GLU A 103 -5.55 -7.69 14.42
N ARG A 104 -5.18 -7.43 13.17
CA ARG A 104 -5.83 -6.44 12.33
C ARG A 104 -7.16 -6.91 11.73
N PHE A 105 -7.28 -8.20 11.41
CA PHE A 105 -8.44 -8.76 10.71
C PHE A 105 -9.21 -9.82 11.49
N GLY A 106 -8.65 -10.39 12.56
CA GLY A 106 -9.23 -11.50 13.30
C GLY A 106 -10.56 -11.20 13.98
N LYS A 107 -10.91 -9.92 14.13
CA LYS A 107 -12.24 -9.47 14.63
C LYS A 107 -13.24 -9.15 13.52
N SER A 108 -12.84 -9.20 12.24
CA SER A 108 -13.69 -8.88 11.09
C SER A 108 -14.05 -10.15 10.29
N PRO A 109 -15.31 -10.63 10.36
CA PRO A 109 -15.75 -11.85 9.68
C PRO A 109 -15.54 -11.83 8.16
N ILE A 110 -15.68 -10.65 7.53
CA ILE A 110 -15.57 -10.47 6.08
C ILE A 110 -14.11 -10.55 5.62
N MET A 111 -13.18 -10.03 6.43
CA MET A 111 -11.76 -9.93 6.05
C MET A 111 -11.02 -11.25 6.28
N ALA A 112 -11.37 -11.98 7.35
CA ALA A 112 -10.83 -13.32 7.61
C ALA A 112 -11.13 -14.29 6.46
N ALA A 113 -12.33 -14.21 5.86
CA ALA A 113 -12.74 -15.10 4.77
C ALA A 113 -12.04 -14.83 3.42
N GLY A 114 -11.55 -13.60 3.19
CA GLY A 114 -10.93 -13.20 1.93
C GLY A 114 -9.42 -13.44 1.85
N ILE A 115 -8.72 -13.57 2.99
CA ILE A 115 -7.27 -13.80 3.06
C ILE A 115 -6.93 -15.30 3.11
N MET A 116 -7.87 -16.16 3.54
CA MET A 116 -7.66 -17.60 3.75
C MET A 116 -8.15 -18.51 2.61
N LYS A 117 -8.48 -17.97 1.43
CA LYS A 117 -8.88 -18.78 0.26
C LYS A 117 -7.84 -18.75 -0.85
#